data_AF-K2E741-F1
#
_entry.id   AF-K2E741-F1
#
_cell.length_a   1.000
_cell.length_b   1.000
_cell.length_c   1.000
_cell.angle_alpha   90.00
_cell.angle_beta   90.00
_cell.angle_gamma   90.00
#
_symmetry.space_group_name_H-M   'P 1'
#
loop_
_entity.id
_entity.type
_entity.pdbx_description
1 polymer ?
#
loop_
_entity_poly.entity_id
_entity_poly.type
_entity_poly.pdbx_seq_one_letter_code
_entity_poly.pdbx_strand_id
1 'polypeptide(L)'
;MSCYTVSHCILLNLDSGKKYITDLLFVFTQETNPFKVAIDKDKKILDLYEKAGQSNQHVATWLNLMSLQPSNFEPINVDTSSAKNEEELFLLVCSNTKNQQKLFVYSHQNWTNFKYDTNNLIVYRGVPVQVLDRDEAINELHPSNQTSINAYNSVLATSQSTISGVTHARS
;
A
#
# COMPACT_ATOMS: atom_id res chain seq x y z
N MET A 1 0.32 6.09 -12.60
CA MET A 1 0.63 5.99 -11.15
C MET A 1 -0.31 4.98 -10.54
N SER A 2 0.23 4.11 -9.70
CA SER A 2 -0.56 3.10 -8.98
C SER A 2 -1.16 3.75 -7.74
N CYS A 3 -2.45 3.53 -7.50
CA CYS A 3 -3.18 4.15 -6.40
C CYS A 3 -3.60 3.08 -5.39
N TYR A 4 -3.21 3.26 -4.14
CA TYR A 4 -3.46 2.31 -3.06
C TYR A 4 -4.40 2.91 -2.03
N THR A 5 -5.19 2.09 -1.36
CA THR A 5 -5.97 2.53 -0.20
C THR A 5 -5.24 2.09 1.06
N VAL A 6 -5.04 3.00 2.01
CA VAL A 6 -4.32 2.75 3.26
C VAL A 6 -5.32 2.77 4.40
N SER A 7 -5.66 1.62 4.98
CA SER A 7 -6.67 1.59 6.04
C SER A 7 -6.21 2.32 7.31
N HIS A 8 -7.16 2.88 8.05
CA HIS A 8 -6.89 3.57 9.31
C HIS A 8 -6.26 2.65 10.37
N CYS A 9 -6.57 1.35 10.37
CA CYS A 9 -5.97 0.41 11.31
C CYS A 9 -4.45 0.28 11.15
N ILE A 10 -3.89 0.55 9.97
CA ILE A 10 -2.43 0.59 9.79
C ILE A 10 -1.83 1.75 10.57
N LEU A 11 -2.47 2.92 10.53
CA LEU A 11 -1.97 4.14 11.14
C LEU A 11 -1.99 4.07 12.67
N LEU A 12 -2.99 3.39 13.22
CA LEU A 12 -3.11 3.19 14.67
C LEU A 12 -2.05 2.25 15.26
N ASN A 13 -1.39 1.43 14.44
CA ASN A 13 -0.50 0.36 14.91
C ASN A 13 0.96 0.52 14.43
N LEU A 14 1.35 1.71 13.96
CA LEU A 14 2.69 1.99 13.42
C LEU A 14 3.82 1.94 14.44
N ASP A 15 3.51 2.05 15.74
CA ASP A 15 4.52 2.05 16.81
C ASP A 15 5.24 0.69 16.95
N SER A 16 4.77 -0.33 16.23
CA SER A 16 5.34 -1.68 16.18
C SER A 16 6.67 -1.80 15.41
N GLY A 17 7.19 -0.73 14.79
CA GLY A 17 8.57 -0.70 14.31
C GLY A 17 8.88 0.36 13.24
N LYS A 18 10.11 0.90 13.30
CA LYS A 18 10.61 1.94 12.37
C LYS A 18 10.41 1.59 10.89
N LYS A 19 10.55 0.31 10.53
CA LYS A 19 10.39 -0.17 9.15
C LYS A 19 9.00 0.15 8.56
N TYR A 20 7.93 0.09 9.36
CA TYR A 20 6.57 0.38 8.86
C TYR A 20 6.33 1.89 8.66
N ILE A 21 7.13 2.73 9.31
CA ILE A 21 7.09 4.17 9.06
C ILE A 21 7.88 4.47 7.78
N THR A 22 9.11 3.97 7.67
CA THR A 22 10.00 4.30 6.55
C THR A 22 9.62 3.58 5.25
N ASP A 23 9.36 2.29 5.33
CA ASP A 23 9.29 1.41 4.16
C ASP A 23 7.84 1.19 3.69
N LEU A 24 6.85 1.68 4.45
CA LEU A 24 5.43 1.60 4.08
C LEU A 24 4.79 2.99 3.94
N LEU A 25 4.84 3.84 4.97
CA LEU A 25 4.23 5.18 4.87
C LEU A 25 5.07 6.18 4.06
N PHE A 26 6.35 6.34 4.40
CA PHE A 26 7.17 7.42 3.85
C PHE A 26 7.62 7.12 2.41
N VAL A 27 7.34 5.93 1.88
CA VAL A 27 7.48 5.65 0.43
C VAL A 27 6.61 6.60 -0.39
N PHE A 28 5.38 6.86 0.07
CA PHE A 28 4.44 7.74 -0.62
C PHE A 28 4.84 9.21 -0.59
N THR A 29 5.82 9.61 0.21
CA THR A 29 6.25 11.02 0.34
C THR A 29 7.50 11.33 -0.49
N GLN A 30 8.13 10.32 -1.10
CA GLN A 30 9.32 10.51 -1.91
C GLN A 30 8.99 11.21 -3.22
N GLU A 31 9.84 12.13 -3.67
CA GLU A 31 9.62 12.90 -4.90
C GLU A 31 9.50 12.01 -6.15
N THR A 32 10.26 10.92 -6.21
CA THR A 32 10.27 9.98 -7.33
C THR A 32 9.24 8.85 -7.20
N ASN A 33 8.36 8.89 -6.19
CA ASN A 33 7.45 7.77 -5.93
C ASN A 33 6.37 7.67 -7.04
N PRO A 34 6.14 6.48 -7.61
CA PRO A 34 5.13 6.30 -8.67
C PRO A 34 3.72 6.03 -8.10
N PHE A 35 3.53 6.21 -6.79
CA PHE A 35 2.36 5.76 -6.06
C PHE A 35 1.52 6.93 -5.55
N LYS A 36 0.23 6.66 -5.27
CA LYS A 36 -0.67 7.60 -4.61
C LYS A 36 -1.52 6.89 -3.58
N VAL A 37 -2.05 7.65 -2.63
CA VAL A 37 -3.02 7.16 -1.64
C VAL A 37 -4.41 7.64 -1.99
N ALA A 38 -5.34 6.71 -2.16
CA ALA A 38 -6.75 6.98 -2.42
C ALA A 38 -7.41 7.59 -1.18
N ILE A 39 -8.16 8.67 -1.38
CA ILE A 39 -9.06 9.28 -0.40
C ILE A 39 -10.43 9.51 -1.02
N ASP A 40 -11.46 9.65 -0.21
CA ASP A 40 -12.77 10.07 -0.71
C ASP A 40 -12.80 11.59 -0.98
N LYS A 41 -13.67 12.00 -1.90
CA LYS A 41 -13.91 13.41 -2.22
C LYS A 41 -14.46 14.21 -1.03
N ASP A 42 -15.17 13.55 -0.11
CA ASP A 42 -15.80 14.17 1.06
C ASP A 42 -14.83 14.28 2.26
N LYS A 43 -13.57 13.85 2.09
CA LYS A 43 -12.49 13.89 3.09
C LYS A 43 -12.74 13.06 4.36
N LYS A 44 -13.73 12.16 4.40
CA LYS A 44 -13.98 11.29 5.58
C LYS A 44 -12.79 10.41 5.94
N ILE A 45 -12.09 9.88 4.94
CA ILE A 45 -10.85 9.11 5.13
C ILE A 45 -9.74 10.00 5.68
N LEU A 46 -9.64 11.25 5.20
CA LEU A 46 -8.63 12.19 5.69
C LEU A 46 -8.89 12.54 7.16
N ASP A 47 -10.16 12.73 7.55
CA ASP A 47 -10.55 12.95 8.95
C ASP A 47 -10.14 11.77 9.85
N LEU A 48 -10.23 10.53 9.36
CA LEU A 48 -9.76 9.34 10.09
C LEU A 48 -8.24 9.35 10.24
N TYR A 49 -7.51 9.69 9.17
CA TYR A 49 -6.06 9.79 9.26
C TYR A 49 -5.62 10.91 10.21
N GLU A 50 -6.27 12.07 10.17
CA GLU A 50 -5.98 13.20 11.07
C GLU A 50 -6.18 12.81 12.54
N LYS A 51 -7.24 12.05 12.85
CA LYS A 51 -7.45 11.48 14.20
C LYS A 51 -6.28 10.57 14.62
N ALA A 52 -5.78 9.71 13.74
CA ALA A 52 -4.59 8.92 14.02
C ALA A 52 -3.32 9.79 14.18
N GLY A 53 -3.23 10.90 13.44
CA GLY A 53 -2.13 11.86 13.54
C GLY A 53 -2.08 12.62 14.88
N GLN A 54 -3.23 12.79 15.56
CA GLN A 54 -3.29 13.46 16.87
C GLN A 54 -2.54 12.68 17.96
N SER A 55 -2.52 11.35 17.88
CA SER A 55 -1.81 10.48 18.81
C SER A 55 -0.45 10.01 18.31
N ASN A 56 -0.18 10.11 16.99
CA ASN A 56 1.06 9.64 16.39
C ASN A 56 1.75 10.72 15.52
N GLN A 57 2.87 11.25 16.01
CA GLN A 57 3.64 12.30 15.32
C GLN A 57 4.16 11.85 13.94
N HIS A 58 4.44 10.56 13.74
CA HIS A 58 4.89 10.04 12.45
C HIS A 58 3.76 10.09 11.42
N VAL A 59 2.53 9.77 11.82
CA VAL A 59 1.34 9.90 10.97
C VAL A 59 1.06 11.37 10.66
N ALA A 60 1.14 12.25 11.65
CA ALA A 60 0.97 13.70 11.42
C ALA A 60 2.00 14.25 10.42
N THR A 61 3.26 13.84 10.55
CA THR A 61 4.33 14.23 9.62
C THR A 61 4.07 13.70 8.21
N TRP A 62 3.67 12.43 8.11
CA TRP A 62 3.30 11.83 6.84
C TRP A 62 2.15 12.57 6.16
N LEU A 63 1.07 12.89 6.88
CA LEU A 63 -0.07 13.66 6.37
C LEU A 63 0.35 15.02 5.82
N ASN A 64 1.21 15.74 6.56
CA ASN A 64 1.73 17.02 6.11
C ASN A 64 2.48 16.88 4.78
N LEU A 65 3.41 15.92 4.69
CA LEU A 65 4.18 15.67 3.46
C LEU A 65 3.29 15.28 2.28
N MET A 66 2.28 14.43 2.50
CA MET A 66 1.33 14.00 1.45
C MET A 66 0.45 15.14 0.91
N SER A 67 0.25 16.19 1.72
CA SER A 67 -0.57 17.36 1.38
C SER A 67 0.16 18.43 0.57
N LEU A 68 1.49 18.39 0.54
CA LEU A 68 2.33 19.31 -0.25
C LEU A 68 2.02 19.16 -1.74
N GLN A 69 2.27 20.22 -2.52
CA GLN A 69 1.95 20.22 -3.95
C GLN A 69 3.16 19.82 -4.80
N PRO A 70 3.00 18.92 -5.79
CA PRO A 70 1.76 18.20 -6.13
C PRO A 70 1.39 17.13 -5.09
N SER A 71 0.10 17.03 -4.75
CA SER A 71 -0.35 16.10 -3.70
C SER A 71 -0.25 14.63 -4.13
N ASN A 72 0.20 13.80 -3.17
CA ASN A 72 0.27 12.35 -3.32
C ASN A 72 -1.04 11.65 -2.91
N PHE A 73 -2.06 12.41 -2.55
CA PHE A 73 -3.43 11.91 -2.45
C PHE A 73 -4.13 11.93 -3.82
N GLU A 74 -4.93 10.90 -4.06
CA GLU A 74 -5.82 10.81 -5.22
C GLU A 74 -7.28 10.80 -4.73
N PRO A 75 -8.06 11.87 -4.97
CA PRO A 75 -9.47 11.89 -4.60
C PRO A 75 -10.29 10.99 -5.54
N ILE A 76 -10.98 10.01 -4.96
CA ILE A 76 -11.89 9.10 -5.65
C ILE A 76 -13.32 9.65 -5.53
N ASN A 77 -13.96 9.86 -6.68
CA ASN A 77 -15.32 10.36 -6.75
C ASN A 77 -16.34 9.24 -6.53
N VAL A 78 -16.64 8.95 -5.27
CA VAL A 78 -17.61 7.93 -4.85
C VAL A 78 -18.50 8.49 -3.73
N ASP A 79 -19.77 8.10 -3.73
CA ASP A 79 -20.70 8.47 -2.67
C ASP A 79 -20.47 7.62 -1.41
N THR A 80 -19.82 8.24 -0.43
CA THR A 80 -19.47 7.63 0.86
C THR A 80 -20.62 7.57 1.86
N SER A 81 -21.79 8.14 1.55
CA SER A 81 -22.95 8.13 2.46
C SER A 81 -23.51 6.71 2.69
N SER A 82 -23.25 5.80 1.76
CA SER A 82 -23.72 4.41 1.82
C SER A 82 -22.88 3.48 2.71
N ALA A 83 -21.70 3.92 3.18
CA ALA A 83 -20.82 3.10 4.01
C ALA A 83 -21.34 3.02 5.45
N LYS A 84 -21.51 1.80 5.98
CA LYS A 84 -22.07 1.57 7.33
C LYS A 84 -21.03 1.61 8.44
N ASN A 85 -19.78 1.32 8.09
CA ASN A 85 -18.66 1.28 9.02
C ASN A 85 -17.36 1.71 8.31
N GLU A 86 -16.28 1.80 9.09
CA GLU A 86 -14.98 2.23 8.60
C GLU A 86 -14.40 1.27 7.55
N GLU A 87 -14.44 -0.06 7.77
CA GLU A 87 -13.96 -1.05 6.80
C GLU A 87 -14.69 -0.91 5.46
N GLU A 88 -16.01 -0.71 5.50
CA GLU A 88 -16.83 -0.50 4.30
C GLU A 88 -16.48 0.80 3.58
N LEU A 89 -16.15 1.88 4.30
CA LEU A 89 -15.69 3.14 3.71
C LEU A 89 -14.40 2.92 2.91
N PHE A 90 -13.42 2.22 3.49
CA PHE A 90 -12.16 1.93 2.80
C PHE A 90 -12.36 0.99 1.61
N LEU A 91 -13.19 -0.05 1.71
CA LEU A 91 -13.51 -0.93 0.58
C LEU A 91 -14.25 -0.20 -0.54
N LEU A 92 -15.16 0.70 -0.19
CA LEU A 92 -15.91 1.49 -1.15
C LEU A 92 -14.97 2.39 -1.96
N VAL A 93 -14.05 3.08 -1.30
CA VAL A 93 -13.04 3.91 -1.99
C VAL A 93 -12.09 3.04 -2.81
N CYS A 94 -11.59 1.93 -2.22
CA CYS A 94 -10.65 1.04 -2.88
C CYS A 94 -11.24 0.37 -4.14
N SER A 95 -12.48 -0.10 -4.08
CA SER A 95 -13.17 -0.72 -5.23
C SER A 95 -13.41 0.24 -6.40
N ASN A 96 -13.35 1.55 -6.17
CA ASN A 96 -13.57 2.60 -7.18
C ASN A 96 -12.28 3.22 -7.73
N THR A 97 -11.11 2.71 -7.35
CA THR A 97 -9.83 3.11 -7.97
C THR A 97 -9.73 2.55 -9.39
N LYS A 98 -9.07 3.29 -10.30
CA LYS A 98 -9.10 2.99 -11.75
C LYS A 98 -8.19 1.82 -12.20
N ASN A 99 -7.06 1.61 -11.52
CA ASN A 99 -6.00 0.73 -12.04
C ASN A 99 -5.74 -0.52 -11.18
N GLN A 100 -5.96 -0.44 -9.88
CA GLN A 100 -5.71 -1.53 -8.95
C GLN A 100 -6.57 -1.37 -7.71
N GLN A 101 -7.18 -2.45 -7.25
CA GLN A 101 -7.98 -2.46 -6.04
C GLN A 101 -7.16 -3.14 -4.94
N LYS A 102 -6.11 -2.45 -4.49
CA LYS A 102 -5.22 -2.92 -3.42
C LYS A 102 -5.42 -2.09 -2.16
N LEU A 103 -5.75 -2.77 -1.07
CA LEU A 103 -6.02 -2.20 0.24
C LEU A 103 -4.96 -2.66 1.24
N PHE A 104 -4.24 -1.72 1.85
CA PHE A 104 -3.24 -2.00 2.87
C PHE A 104 -3.86 -2.00 4.26
N VAL A 105 -3.64 -3.07 5.01
CA VAL A 105 -4.13 -3.27 6.38
C VAL A 105 -2.98 -3.62 7.32
N TYR A 106 -3.17 -3.41 8.62
CA TYR A 106 -2.13 -3.80 9.59
C TYR A 106 -1.92 -5.31 9.66
N SER A 107 -3.01 -6.06 9.62
CA SER A 107 -3.08 -7.52 9.68
C SER A 107 -4.42 -7.95 9.10
N HIS A 108 -4.44 -9.05 8.35
CA HIS A 108 -5.66 -9.67 7.83
C HIS A 108 -6.68 -9.96 8.95
N GLN A 109 -6.19 -10.30 10.14
CA GLN A 109 -7.02 -10.65 11.31
C GLN A 109 -7.81 -9.47 11.89
N ASN A 110 -7.38 -8.23 11.62
CA ASN A 110 -8.02 -7.04 12.16
C ASN A 110 -9.29 -6.66 11.38
N TRP A 111 -9.50 -7.26 10.21
CA TRP A 111 -10.63 -7.01 9.31
C TRP A 111 -11.58 -8.19 9.40
N THR A 112 -12.64 -8.04 10.20
CA THR A 112 -13.55 -9.15 10.53
C THR A 112 -14.97 -8.93 10.01
N ASN A 113 -15.30 -7.72 9.53
CA ASN A 113 -16.64 -7.43 9.02
C ASN A 113 -16.89 -8.01 7.62
N PHE A 114 -15.84 -8.44 6.92
CA PHE A 114 -15.90 -8.98 5.57
C PHE A 114 -15.19 -10.33 5.50
N LYS A 115 -15.70 -11.22 4.65
CA LYS A 115 -15.08 -12.54 4.42
C LYS A 115 -14.02 -12.43 3.35
N TYR A 116 -12.86 -13.01 3.65
CA TYR A 116 -11.82 -13.24 2.67
C TYR A 116 -12.19 -14.45 1.80
N ASP A 117 -12.00 -14.29 0.50
CA ASP A 117 -11.93 -15.36 -0.48
C ASP A 117 -10.46 -15.85 -0.59
N THR A 118 -10.21 -16.79 -1.49
CA THR A 118 -8.87 -17.25 -1.85
C THR A 118 -7.92 -16.09 -2.17
N ASN A 119 -6.65 -16.24 -1.77
CA ASN A 119 -5.58 -15.25 -2.00
C ASN A 119 -5.79 -13.87 -1.35
N ASN A 120 -6.40 -13.82 -0.15
CA ASN A 120 -6.61 -12.59 0.62
C ASN A 120 -7.44 -11.53 -0.15
N LEU A 121 -8.41 -11.99 -0.95
CA LEU A 121 -9.33 -11.13 -1.70
C LEU A 121 -10.62 -10.88 -0.91
N ILE A 122 -11.15 -9.68 -0.97
CA ILE A 122 -12.52 -9.37 -0.54
C ILE A 122 -13.31 -8.92 -1.76
N VAL A 123 -14.40 -9.62 -2.09
CA VAL A 123 -15.30 -9.20 -3.17
C VAL A 123 -16.31 -8.21 -2.63
N TYR A 124 -16.12 -6.92 -2.92
CA TYR A 124 -17.02 -5.84 -2.49
C TYR A 124 -17.83 -5.31 -3.68
N ARG A 125 -19.17 -5.43 -3.60
CA ARG A 125 -20.11 -5.02 -4.67
C ARG A 125 -19.74 -5.57 -6.06
N GLY A 126 -19.24 -6.82 -6.11
CA GLY A 126 -18.82 -7.49 -7.34
C GLY A 126 -17.41 -7.13 -7.83
N VAL A 127 -16.69 -6.26 -7.12
CA VAL A 127 -15.31 -5.88 -7.44
C VAL A 127 -14.35 -6.62 -6.49
N PRO A 128 -13.36 -7.37 -6.99
CA PRO A 128 -12.34 -7.99 -6.16
C PRO A 128 -11.36 -6.93 -5.64
N VAL A 129 -11.21 -6.87 -4.32
CA VAL A 129 -10.22 -6.02 -3.64
C VAL A 129 -9.16 -6.93 -3.04
N GLN A 130 -7.91 -6.77 -3.44
CA GLN A 130 -6.78 -7.46 -2.84
C GLN A 130 -6.37 -6.75 -1.55
N VAL A 131 -6.48 -7.47 -0.45
CA VAL A 131 -6.04 -6.99 0.85
C VAL A 131 -4.61 -7.46 1.07
N LEU A 132 -3.76 -6.53 1.49
CA LEU A 132 -2.36 -6.79 1.81
C LEU A 132 -2.11 -6.36 3.24
N ASP A 133 -1.56 -7.25 4.05
CA ASP A 133 -1.07 -6.86 5.37
C ASP A 133 0.17 -5.96 5.26
N ARG A 134 0.67 -5.48 6.39
CA ARG A 134 1.81 -4.55 6.44
C ARG A 134 3.10 -5.10 5.81
N ASP A 135 3.36 -6.40 5.91
CA ASP A 135 4.59 -7.00 5.39
C ASP A 135 4.43 -7.29 3.89
N GLU A 136 3.25 -7.75 3.46
CA GLU A 136 2.88 -7.88 2.04
C GLU A 136 2.88 -6.53 1.31
N ALA A 137 2.38 -5.47 1.95
CA ALA A 137 2.36 -4.12 1.41
C ALA A 137 3.77 -3.54 1.25
N ILE A 138 4.69 -3.81 2.18
CA ILE A 138 6.11 -3.43 2.01
C ILE A 138 6.70 -4.15 0.79
N ASN A 139 6.47 -5.46 0.63
CA ASN A 139 6.97 -6.20 -0.53
C ASN A 139 6.39 -5.68 -1.86
N GLU A 140 5.13 -5.23 -1.85
CA GLU A 140 4.47 -4.60 -2.99
C GLU A 140 5.08 -3.24 -3.35
N LEU A 141 5.39 -2.41 -2.35
CA LEU A 141 5.97 -1.08 -2.55
C LEU A 141 7.47 -1.13 -2.90
N HIS A 142 8.16 -2.17 -2.47
CA HIS A 142 9.58 -2.42 -2.74
C HIS A 142 9.75 -3.73 -3.50
N PRO A 143 9.27 -3.80 -4.76
CA PRO A 143 9.46 -5.00 -5.55
C PRO A 143 10.96 -5.28 -5.64
N SER A 144 11.35 -6.48 -5.23
CA SER A 144 12.75 -6.90 -5.30
C SER A 144 13.13 -6.89 -6.77
N ASN A 145 13.99 -5.95 -7.17
CA ASN A 145 14.51 -5.86 -8.53
C ASN A 145 15.45 -7.05 -8.78
N GLN A 146 14.90 -8.24 -8.99
CA GLN A 146 15.65 -9.34 -9.56
C GLN A 146 15.95 -8.99 -11.02
N THR A 147 17.18 -8.56 -11.26
CA THR A 147 17.67 -8.39 -12.63
C THR A 147 18.15 -9.75 -13.11
N SER A 148 17.40 -10.37 -14.03
CA SER A 148 17.86 -11.58 -14.71
C SER A 148 18.94 -11.21 -15.73
N ILE A 149 20.19 -11.59 -15.43
CA ILE A 149 21.33 -11.41 -16.34
C ILE A 149 21.57 -12.72 -17.08
N ASN A 150 21.35 -12.73 -18.38
CA ASN A 150 21.77 -13.83 -19.25
C ASN A 150 23.20 -13.57 -19.73
N ALA A 151 24.18 -14.22 -19.10
CA ALA A 151 25.59 -14.10 -19.43
C ALA A 151 26.14 -15.43 -19.97
N TYR A 152 26.70 -15.41 -21.19
CA TYR A 152 27.41 -16.54 -21.79
C TYR A 152 28.91 -16.25 -21.77
N ASN A 153 29.72 -17.16 -21.24
CA ASN A 153 31.18 -17.04 -21.15
C ASN A 153 31.71 -15.68 -20.66
N SER A 154 31.02 -15.06 -19.70
CA SER A 154 31.38 -13.74 -19.17
C SER A 154 31.76 -13.81 -17.69
N VAL A 155 32.67 -12.93 -17.26
CA VAL A 155 33.00 -12.74 -15.84
C VAL A 155 32.02 -11.71 -15.27
N LEU A 156 31.21 -12.14 -14.31
CA LEU A 156 30.25 -11.27 -13.62
C LEU A 156 30.90 -10.73 -12.33
N ALA A 157 31.09 -9.41 -12.25
CA ALA A 157 31.54 -8.75 -11.03
C ALA A 157 30.33 -8.44 -10.14
N THR A 158 30.18 -9.20 -9.06
CA THR A 158 29.11 -9.01 -8.06
C THR A 158 29.62 -8.07 -6.97
N SER A 159 29.48 -6.76 -7.17
CA SER A 159 29.79 -5.77 -6.13
C SER A 159 28.75 -5.83 -5.00
N GLN A 160 28.78 -6.92 -4.21
CA GLN A 160 27.92 -7.24 -3.06
C GLN A 160 26.50 -7.76 -3.36
N SER A 161 26.14 -8.03 -4.62
CA SER A 161 24.88 -8.71 -4.95
C SER A 161 24.99 -10.23 -4.84
N THR A 162 23.92 -10.90 -4.40
CA THR A 162 23.79 -12.36 -4.37
C THR A 162 23.20 -12.88 -5.68
N ILE A 163 23.82 -13.89 -6.28
CA ILE A 163 23.29 -14.61 -7.46
C ILE A 163 22.57 -15.87 -6.98
N SER A 164 21.33 -16.07 -7.42
CA SER A 164 20.57 -17.31 -7.24
C SER A 164 20.10 -17.84 -8.60
N GLY A 165 20.06 -19.16 -8.79
CA GLY A 165 19.50 -19.78 -10.00
C GLY A 165 20.44 -19.93 -11.21
N VAL A 166 21.76 -20.05 -11.02
CA VAL A 166 22.71 -20.29 -12.13
C VAL A 166 22.41 -21.64 -12.82
N THR A 167 22.00 -21.59 -14.08
CA THR A 167 21.83 -22.77 -14.94
C THR A 167 22.91 -22.78 -16.02
N HIS A 168 23.86 -23.72 -15.92
CA HIS A 168 24.83 -23.93 -16.99
C HIS A 168 24.15 -24.66 -18.15
N ALA A 169 24.08 -24.02 -19.31
CA ALA A 169 23.71 -24.71 -20.54
C ALA A 169 24.79 -25.78 -20.82
N ARG A 170 24.43 -27.06 -20.63
CA ARG A 170 25.28 -28.19 -21.01
C ARG A 170 25.27 -28.30 -22.53
N SER A 171 26.45 -28.21 -23.14
CA SER A 171 26.70 -28.53 -24.55
C SER A 171 26.55 -30.03 -24.80
#